data_AF-A0A316T8G7-F1
#
_entry.id   AF-A0A316T8G7-F1
#
_cell.length_a   1.000
_cell.length_b   1.000
_cell.length_c   1.000
_cell.angle_alpha   90.00
_cell.angle_beta   90.00
_cell.angle_gamma   90.00
#
_symmetry.space_group_name_H-M   'P 1'
#
loop_
_entity.id
_entity.type
_entity.pdbx_description
1 polymer ?
#
loop_
_entity_poly.entity_id
_entity_poly.type
_entity_poly.pdbx_seq_one_letter_code
_entity_poly.pdbx_strand_id
1 'polypeptide(L)'
;MADYSIEDKEEMIKANVARLNAHKSRLQELIEFIKVSGFQKIGIANCLSMQKYADKLAEILRENGFTVFSVNCKESGLDGCVICEEMKGPCCDPISQAEFLNDQKTEFNINVGLCLGHGLLFQKYSRAPVTTFIVKDFAHEHNVAASLF
;
A
#
# COMPACT_ATOMS: atom_id res chain seq x y z
N MET A 1 7.49 -20.51 -21.80
CA MET A 1 7.70 -19.13 -21.33
C MET A 1 6.32 -18.49 -21.27
N ALA A 2 5.98 -17.76 -20.20
CA ALA A 2 4.71 -17.03 -20.15
C ALA A 2 4.71 -15.93 -21.24
N ASP A 3 3.55 -15.64 -21.80
CA ASP A 3 3.41 -14.59 -22.81
C ASP A 3 3.14 -13.25 -22.10
N TYR A 4 4.11 -12.33 -22.17
CA TYR A 4 4.03 -11.01 -21.53
C TYR A 4 3.41 -10.02 -22.52
N SER A 5 2.37 -9.30 -22.07
CA SER A 5 1.85 -8.16 -22.82
C SER A 5 2.91 -7.05 -22.95
N ILE A 6 2.60 -6.03 -23.76
CA ILE A 6 3.49 -4.88 -23.88
C ILE A 6 3.52 -4.13 -22.54
N GLU A 7 2.37 -3.95 -21.89
CA GLU A 7 2.30 -3.30 -20.58
C GLU A 7 3.10 -4.07 -19.52
N ASP A 8 3.03 -5.41 -19.49
CA ASP A 8 3.81 -6.21 -18.52
C ASP A 8 5.32 -6.03 -18.71
N LYS A 9 5.77 -5.95 -19.96
CA LYS A 9 7.20 -5.71 -20.28
C LYS A 9 7.63 -4.33 -19.83
N GLU A 10 6.81 -3.31 -20.08
CA GLU A 10 7.09 -1.94 -19.65
C GLU A 10 7.21 -1.85 -18.13
N GLU A 11 6.31 -2.51 -17.40
CA GLU A 11 6.35 -2.54 -15.93
C GLU A 11 7.62 -3.21 -15.41
N MET A 12 8.01 -4.34 -16.01
CA MET A 12 9.26 -5.04 -15.67
C MET A 12 10.51 -4.19 -15.97
N ILE A 13 10.50 -3.41 -17.05
CA ILE A 13 11.59 -2.48 -17.38
C ILE A 13 11.66 -1.38 -16.33
N LYS A 14 10.53 -0.74 -15.98
CA LYS A 14 10.46 0.30 -14.93
C LYS A 14 10.96 -0.25 -13.59
N ALA A 15 10.53 -1.44 -13.21
CA ALA A 15 10.97 -2.11 -11.99
C ALA A 15 12.48 -2.35 -11.97
N ASN A 16 13.07 -2.80 -13.09
CA ASN A 16 14.51 -2.98 -13.17
C ASN A 16 15.28 -1.65 -13.10
N VAL A 17 14.81 -0.59 -13.77
CA VAL A 17 15.45 0.74 -13.69
C VAL A 17 15.40 1.27 -12.26
N ALA A 18 14.25 1.20 -11.60
CA ALA A 18 14.10 1.62 -10.21
C ALA A 18 15.07 0.88 -9.28
N ARG A 19 15.16 -0.44 -9.41
CA ARG A 19 16.07 -1.29 -8.63
C ARG A 19 17.54 -0.91 -8.82
N LEU A 20 17.95 -0.57 -10.04
CA LEU A 20 19.33 -0.16 -10.33
C LEU A 20 19.69 1.18 -9.69
N ASN A 21 18.73 2.11 -9.60
CA ASN A 21 18.91 3.42 -8.97
C ASN A 21 18.78 3.39 -7.42
N ALA A 22 18.25 2.30 -6.85
CA ALA A 22 17.79 2.25 -5.46
C ALA A 22 18.86 2.02 -4.38
N HIS A 23 20.15 1.87 -4.73
CA HIS A 23 21.23 1.58 -3.78
C HIS A 23 20.91 0.48 -2.74
N LYS A 24 20.12 -0.54 -3.12
CA LYS A 24 19.67 -1.69 -2.31
C LYS A 24 18.67 -1.40 -1.17
N SER A 25 18.06 -0.21 -1.09
CA SER A 25 16.99 0.07 -0.12
C SER A 25 15.61 -0.06 -0.77
N ARG A 26 14.68 -0.77 -0.13
CA ARG A 26 13.29 -0.89 -0.59
C ARG A 26 12.56 0.45 -0.60
N LEU A 27 12.89 1.38 0.32
CA LEU A 27 12.31 2.73 0.31
C LEU A 27 12.75 3.52 -0.93
N GLN A 28 14.04 3.45 -1.28
CA GLN A 28 14.53 4.14 -2.47
C GLN A 28 14.01 3.48 -3.74
N GLU A 29 13.91 2.15 -3.78
CA GLU A 29 13.30 1.41 -4.88
C GLU A 29 11.85 1.85 -5.12
N LEU A 30 11.07 2.00 -4.05
CA LEU A 30 9.70 2.53 -4.12
C LEU A 30 9.66 3.95 -4.72
N ILE A 31 10.49 4.86 -4.21
CA ILE A 31 10.53 6.27 -4.67
C ILE A 31 10.95 6.34 -6.14
N GLU A 32 12.01 5.63 -6.54
CA GLU A 32 12.47 5.61 -7.92
C GLU A 32 11.45 4.96 -8.85
N PHE A 33 10.76 3.91 -8.40
CA PHE A 33 9.70 3.27 -9.16
C PHE A 33 8.55 4.23 -9.46
N ILE A 34 8.12 5.00 -8.46
CA ILE A 34 7.08 6.02 -8.63
C ILE A 34 7.54 7.07 -9.66
N LYS A 35 8.78 7.55 -9.57
CA LYS A 35 9.35 8.55 -10.51
C LYS A 35 9.40 8.05 -11.95
N VAL A 36 10.00 6.87 -12.19
CA VAL A 36 10.16 6.34 -13.55
C VAL A 36 8.83 5.92 -14.18
N SER A 37 7.82 5.63 -13.36
CA SER A 37 6.46 5.34 -13.81
C SER A 37 5.66 6.61 -14.11
N GLY A 38 6.17 7.79 -13.74
CA GLY A 38 5.52 9.07 -13.98
C GLY A 38 4.33 9.36 -13.06
N PHE A 39 4.15 8.59 -11.99
CA PHE A 39 3.06 8.79 -11.03
C PHE A 39 3.30 10.05 -10.18
N GLN A 40 2.22 10.77 -9.87
CA GLN A 40 2.22 12.00 -9.08
C GLN A 40 1.30 11.91 -7.86
N LYS A 41 0.15 11.24 -7.98
CA LYS A 41 -0.82 11.05 -6.89
C LYS A 41 -0.69 9.68 -6.26
N ILE A 42 -0.20 9.64 -5.03
CA ILE A 42 0.11 8.41 -4.31
C ILE A 42 -0.88 8.20 -3.17
N GLY A 43 -1.47 7.01 -3.11
CA GLY A 43 -2.33 6.60 -2.01
C GLY A 43 -1.59 5.73 -1.00
N ILE A 44 -1.91 5.91 0.27
CA ILE A 44 -1.44 5.05 1.36
C ILE A 44 -2.66 4.49 2.08
N ALA A 45 -2.80 3.17 2.11
CA ALA A 45 -3.78 2.48 2.94
C ALA A 45 -3.04 1.77 4.08
N ASN A 46 -3.40 2.08 5.32
CA ASN A 46 -2.73 1.53 6.50
C ASN A 46 -3.69 0.94 7.52
N CYS A 47 -3.18 0.02 8.35
CA CYS A 47 -3.87 -0.32 9.58
C CYS A 47 -3.72 0.83 10.59
N LEU A 48 -4.72 1.06 11.44
CA LEU A 48 -4.65 2.07 12.51
C LEU A 48 -3.40 1.91 13.38
N SER A 49 -3.01 0.66 13.70
CA SER A 49 -1.82 0.38 14.49
C SER A 49 -0.49 0.69 13.79
N MET A 50 -0.54 0.98 12.48
CA MET A 50 0.61 1.30 11.63
C MET A 50 0.69 2.80 11.30
N GLN A 51 -0.16 3.63 11.91
CA GLN A 51 -0.30 5.06 11.57
C GLN A 51 1.03 5.79 11.56
N LYS A 52 1.87 5.63 12.60
CA LYS A 52 3.18 6.29 12.69
C LYS A 52 4.10 5.98 11.49
N TYR A 53 4.02 4.78 10.93
CA TYR A 53 4.83 4.39 9.77
C TYR A 53 4.24 4.95 8.47
N ALA A 54 2.91 4.96 8.36
CA ALA A 54 2.21 5.56 7.24
C ALA A 54 2.44 7.08 7.16
N ASP A 55 2.39 7.77 8.30
CA ASP A 55 2.65 9.21 8.39
C ASP A 55 4.08 9.54 7.97
N LYS A 56 5.07 8.76 8.47
CA LYS A 56 6.47 8.97 8.11
C LYS A 56 6.73 8.72 6.62
N LEU A 57 6.12 7.66 6.05
CA LEU A 57 6.22 7.42 4.61
C LEU A 57 5.57 8.54 3.80
N ALA A 58 4.40 9.03 4.23
CA ALA A 58 3.71 10.13 3.57
C ALA A 58 4.54 11.41 3.58
N GLU A 59 5.20 11.73 4.70
CA GLU A 59 6.15 12.85 4.81
C GLU A 59 7.27 12.73 3.78
N ILE A 60 7.99 11.59 3.76
CA ILE A 60 9.11 11.34 2.84
C ILE A 60 8.66 11.44 1.37
N LEU A 61 7.49 10.91 1.03
CA LEU A 61 6.96 10.98 -0.33
C LEU A 61 6.58 12.42 -0.72
N ARG A 62 6.01 13.21 0.19
CA ARG A 62 5.72 14.64 -0.05
C ARG A 62 7.00 15.44 -0.23
N GLU A 63 8.04 15.16 0.57
CA GLU A 63 9.38 15.76 0.41
C GLU A 63 10.01 15.44 -0.96
N ASN A 64 9.66 14.29 -1.55
CA ASN A 64 10.07 13.91 -2.91
C ASN A 64 9.17 14.52 -4.02
N GLY A 65 8.23 15.40 -3.67
CA GLY A 65 7.42 16.16 -4.62
C GLY A 65 6.09 15.50 -5.00
N PHE A 66 5.70 14.39 -4.37
CA PHE A 66 4.44 13.71 -4.68
C PHE A 66 3.24 14.31 -3.93
N THR A 67 2.05 14.21 -4.53
CA THR A 67 0.79 14.46 -3.82
C THR A 67 0.35 13.18 -3.13
N VAL A 68 0.28 13.18 -1.80
CA VAL A 68 0.01 11.96 -1.01
C VAL A 68 -1.31 12.04 -0.25
N PHE A 69 -2.17 11.05 -0.49
CA PHE A 69 -3.42 10.80 0.24
C PHE A 69 -3.25 9.55 1.11
N SER A 70 -3.76 9.59 2.34
CA SER A 70 -3.62 8.47 3.28
C SER A 70 -4.93 8.19 4.00
N VAL A 71 -5.26 6.92 4.22
CA VAL A 71 -6.47 6.49 4.92
C VAL A 71 -6.20 5.27 5.81
N ASN A 72 -6.64 5.32 7.06
CA ASN A 72 -6.52 4.19 7.97
C ASN A 72 -7.74 3.27 7.91
N CYS A 73 -7.58 2.03 8.37
CA CYS A 73 -8.60 0.98 8.22
C CYS A 73 -9.88 1.19 9.04
N LYS A 74 -9.94 2.16 9.96
CA LYS A 74 -11.12 2.43 10.81
C LYS A 74 -11.88 3.69 10.37
N GLU A 75 -11.41 4.41 9.35
CA GLU A 75 -11.92 5.73 8.99
C GLU A 75 -13.41 5.73 8.60
N SER A 76 -13.91 4.65 8.00
CA SER A 76 -15.32 4.55 7.60
C SER A 76 -16.30 4.38 8.78
N GLY A 77 -15.79 4.01 9.97
CA GLY A 77 -16.63 3.72 11.13
C GLY A 77 -17.48 2.45 10.98
N LEU A 78 -17.12 1.54 10.06
CA LEU A 78 -17.84 0.28 9.84
C LEU A 78 -18.06 -0.47 11.15
N ASP A 79 -19.33 -0.80 11.45
CA ASP A 79 -19.66 -1.77 12.49
C ASP A 79 -19.54 -3.18 11.91
N GLY A 80 -18.81 -4.06 12.59
CA GLY A 80 -18.62 -5.43 12.12
C GLY A 80 -19.92 -6.23 12.03
N CYS A 81 -21.00 -5.80 12.70
CA CYS A 81 -22.32 -6.44 12.60
C CYS A 81 -22.89 -6.37 11.18
N VAL A 82 -22.39 -5.46 10.33
CA VAL A 82 -22.70 -5.39 8.90
C VAL A 82 -22.15 -6.61 8.15
N ILE A 83 -21.06 -7.20 8.64
CA ILE A 83 -20.45 -8.41 8.06
C ILE A 83 -21.11 -9.67 8.63
N CYS A 84 -21.12 -9.81 9.96
CA CYS A 84 -21.83 -10.89 10.65
C CYS A 84 -22.08 -10.54 12.13
N GLU A 85 -23.07 -11.18 12.76
CA GLU A 85 -23.50 -10.88 14.13
C GLU A 85 -22.41 -11.10 15.18
N GLU A 86 -21.44 -11.96 14.91
CA GLU A 86 -20.33 -12.28 15.80
C GLU A 86 -19.27 -11.18 15.85
N MET A 87 -19.18 -10.35 14.81
CA MET A 87 -18.20 -9.27 14.70
C MET A 87 -18.76 -7.97 15.30
N LYS A 88 -18.84 -7.87 16.63
CA LYS A 88 -19.42 -6.66 17.26
C LYS A 88 -18.43 -5.50 17.35
N GLY A 89 -18.91 -4.30 17.00
CA GLY A 89 -18.23 -3.03 17.24
C GLY A 89 -17.33 -2.57 16.09
N PRO A 90 -16.49 -1.53 16.32
CA PRO A 90 -15.71 -0.90 15.26
C PRO A 90 -14.81 -1.88 14.52
N CYS A 91 -15.03 -2.03 13.21
CA CYS A 91 -14.39 -3.00 12.34
C CYS A 91 -13.49 -2.32 11.29
N CYS A 92 -12.59 -3.09 10.69
CA CYS A 92 -11.73 -2.60 9.62
C CYS A 92 -12.48 -2.64 8.29
N ASP A 93 -12.31 -1.61 7.47
CA ASP A 93 -13.00 -1.50 6.19
C ASP A 93 -12.02 -1.26 5.02
N PRO A 94 -11.42 -2.34 4.48
CA PRO A 94 -10.46 -2.23 3.38
C PRO A 94 -11.11 -1.82 2.06
N ILE A 95 -12.43 -2.01 1.90
CA ILE A 95 -13.14 -1.61 0.68
C ILE A 95 -13.29 -0.09 0.67
N SER A 96 -13.74 0.51 1.78
CA SER A 96 -13.80 1.96 1.92
C SER A 96 -12.42 2.62 1.76
N GLN A 97 -11.32 1.99 2.20
CA GLN A 97 -9.97 2.50 1.93
C GLN A 97 -9.66 2.55 0.43
N ALA A 98 -10.05 1.53 -0.33
CA ALA A 98 -9.87 1.51 -1.78
C ALA A 98 -10.77 2.56 -2.47
N GLU A 99 -12.03 2.66 -2.07
CA GLU A 99 -12.98 3.65 -2.61
C GLU A 99 -12.51 5.08 -2.37
N PHE A 100 -12.07 5.40 -1.16
CA PHE A 100 -11.49 6.70 -0.83
C PHE A 100 -10.33 7.06 -1.78
N LEU A 101 -9.37 6.16 -1.98
CA LEU A 101 -8.21 6.42 -2.85
C LEU A 101 -8.59 6.47 -4.34
N ASN A 102 -9.57 5.67 -4.76
CA ASN A 102 -10.14 5.73 -6.10
C ASN A 102 -10.79 7.10 -6.37
N ASP A 103 -11.50 7.67 -5.38
CA ASP A 103 -12.12 9.00 -5.48
C ASP A 103 -11.08 10.12 -5.53
N GLN A 104 -9.96 9.97 -4.81
CA GLN A 104 -8.81 10.88 -4.94
C GLN A 104 -8.07 10.75 -6.28
N LYS A 105 -8.41 9.72 -7.07
CA LYS A 105 -7.77 9.39 -8.35
C LYS A 105 -6.27 9.20 -8.17
N THR A 106 -5.87 8.44 -7.16
CA THR A 106 -4.48 8.03 -7.01
C THR A 106 -4.07 7.15 -8.19
N GLU A 107 -2.80 7.24 -8.57
CA GLU A 107 -2.23 6.53 -9.72
C GLU A 107 -1.42 5.31 -9.28
N PHE A 108 -0.99 5.31 -8.01
CA PHE A 108 -0.28 4.21 -7.37
C PHE A 108 -0.61 4.17 -5.88
N ASN A 109 -0.87 2.98 -5.36
CA ASN A 109 -1.31 2.78 -3.99
C ASN A 109 -0.32 1.90 -3.20
N ILE A 110 -0.11 2.24 -1.94
CA ILE A 110 0.84 1.57 -1.06
C ILE A 110 0.10 1.02 0.16
N ASN A 111 0.18 -0.29 0.35
CA ASN A 111 -0.25 -0.96 1.58
C ASN A 111 0.84 -0.84 2.65
N VAL A 112 0.49 -0.24 3.79
CA VAL A 112 1.34 -0.12 4.97
C VAL A 112 0.72 -0.90 6.13
N GLY A 113 0.97 -2.20 6.15
CA GLY A 113 0.67 -3.09 7.26
C GLY A 113 -0.82 -3.37 7.49
N LEU A 114 -1.63 -3.44 6.42
CA LEU A 114 -2.96 -4.05 6.50
C LEU A 114 -2.83 -5.53 6.88
N CYS A 115 -3.80 -6.06 7.64
CA CYS A 115 -3.82 -7.49 7.95
C CYS A 115 -4.05 -8.31 6.68
N LEU A 116 -3.58 -9.57 6.64
CA LEU A 116 -3.59 -10.46 5.46
C LEU A 116 -4.89 -10.38 4.64
N GLY A 117 -6.05 -10.69 5.22
CA GLY A 117 -7.34 -10.66 4.51
C GLY A 117 -7.78 -9.25 4.07
N HIS A 118 -7.48 -8.22 4.86
CA HIS A 118 -7.83 -6.84 4.52
C HIS A 118 -6.97 -6.31 3.36
N GLY A 119 -5.69 -6.67 3.31
CA GLY A 119 -4.80 -6.31 2.20
C GLY A 119 -5.26 -6.91 0.86
N LEU A 120 -5.76 -8.16 0.88
CA LEU A 120 -6.34 -8.80 -0.32
C LEU A 120 -7.55 -8.04 -0.85
N LEU A 121 -8.48 -7.65 0.03
CA LEU A 121 -9.66 -6.89 -0.36
C LEU A 121 -9.28 -5.49 -0.87
N PHE A 122 -8.40 -4.78 -0.16
CA PHE A 122 -7.91 -3.47 -0.60
C PHE A 122 -7.31 -3.53 -2.01
N GLN A 123 -6.42 -4.51 -2.26
CA GLN A 123 -5.81 -4.68 -3.57
C GLN A 123 -6.84 -5.06 -4.65
N LYS A 124 -7.82 -5.90 -4.32
CA LYS A 124 -8.88 -6.30 -5.25
C LYS A 124 -9.74 -5.12 -5.72
N TYR A 125 -10.05 -4.16 -4.83
CA TYR A 125 -10.94 -3.04 -5.13
C TYR A 125 -10.21 -1.74 -5.49
N SER A 126 -8.89 -1.70 -5.37
CA SER A 126 -8.08 -0.59 -5.86
C SER A 126 -8.09 -0.55 -7.40
N ARG A 127 -8.42 0.62 -7.97
CA ARG A 127 -8.31 0.84 -9.44
C ARG A 127 -6.87 1.08 -9.88
N ALA A 128 -6.07 1.70 -9.01
CA ALA A 128 -4.64 1.87 -9.22
C ALA A 128 -3.88 0.60 -8.81
N PRO A 129 -2.71 0.32 -9.43
CA PRO A 129 -1.80 -0.73 -8.97
C PRO A 129 -1.42 -0.53 -7.49
N VAL A 130 -1.29 -1.65 -6.78
CA VAL A 130 -0.96 -1.66 -5.35
C VAL A 130 0.36 -2.39 -5.12
N THR A 131 1.24 -1.79 -4.32
CA THR A 131 2.39 -2.49 -3.73
C THR A 131 2.25 -2.57 -2.21
N THR A 132 2.92 -3.54 -1.58
CA THR A 132 3.03 -3.61 -0.12
C THR A 132 4.42 -3.15 0.31
N PHE A 133 4.48 -2.09 1.12
CA PHE A 133 5.76 -1.55 1.61
C PHE A 133 6.14 -2.13 2.98
N ILE A 134 5.17 -2.28 3.89
CA ILE A 134 5.40 -2.88 5.22
C ILE A 134 4.39 -4.00 5.43
N VAL A 135 4.89 -5.18 5.78
CA VAL A 135 4.06 -6.29 6.27
C VAL A 135 4.04 -6.21 7.79
N LYS A 136 2.85 -6.12 8.37
CA LYS A 136 2.68 -5.96 9.82
C LYS A 136 2.96 -7.28 10.54
N ASP A 137 3.96 -7.26 11.41
CA ASP A 137 4.25 -8.33 12.38
C ASP A 137 4.67 -7.71 13.72
N PHE A 138 3.87 -7.86 14.77
CA PHE A 138 4.23 -7.32 16.08
C PHE A 138 5.25 -8.17 16.83
N ALA A 139 5.35 -9.46 16.52
CA ALA A 139 6.27 -10.35 17.21
C ALA A 139 7.73 -10.04 16.89
N HIS A 140 7.99 -9.53 15.68
CA HIS A 140 9.36 -9.25 15.19
C HIS A 140 9.56 -7.80 14.76
N GLU A 141 8.87 -6.85 15.38
CA GLU A 141 9.01 -5.41 15.06
C GLU A 141 8.87 -5.10 13.56
N HIS A 142 7.99 -5.84 12.88
CA HIS A 142 7.70 -5.78 11.45
C HIS A 142 8.82 -6.31 10.53
N ASN A 143 9.88 -6.91 11.08
CA ASN A 143 10.85 -7.71 10.33
C ASN A 143 10.36 -9.14 10.16
N VAL A 144 9.43 -9.35 9.23
CA VAL A 144 8.76 -10.65 9.02
C VAL A 144 9.74 -11.77 8.63
N ALA A 145 10.86 -11.46 7.99
CA ALA A 145 11.85 -12.49 7.64
C ALA A 145 12.44 -13.18 8.89
N ALA A 146 12.47 -12.48 10.03
CA ALA A 146 12.92 -13.05 11.29
C ALA A 146 11.96 -14.15 11.82
N SER A 147 10.68 -14.15 11.45
CA SER A 147 9.71 -15.14 11.92
C SER A 147 9.92 -16.56 11.35
N LEU A 148 10.88 -16.73 10.43
CA LEU A 148 11.19 -18.01 9.80
C LEU A 148 12.27 -18.79 10.56
N PHE A 149 12.91 -18.19 11.57
CA PHE A 149 14.02 -18.75 12.34
C PHE A 149 13.84 -18.48 13.84
#